data_AF-A0A3N1MHB2-F1
#
_entry.id   AF-A0A3N1MHB2-F1
#
_cell.length_a   1.000
_cell.length_b   1.000
_cell.length_c   1.000
_cell.angle_alpha   90.00
_cell.angle_beta   90.00
_cell.angle_gamma   90.00
#
_symmetry.space_group_name_H-M   'P 1'
#
loop_
_entity.id
_entity.type
_entity.pdbx_description
1 polymer ?
#
loop_
_entity_poly.entity_id
_entity_poly.type
_entity_poly.pdbx_seq_one_letter_code
_entity_poly.pdbx_strand_id
1 'polypeptide(L)'
;MANVVTGADVLLYKAGYHWTEEKLTWAMVPELAPYATEIRAAIAQWDDASDLDMVEVGPSEFDNADIKLIVSTRVGYEGYTYILVDDADETKITDAVVELPTTLDADRIAYVVTHELGHALGLKHPTRLDFTPASQGPHAPAEMVTAKSTIMGYFAERDGMLGEWDVQALNALYGPERDKAIDDEIHGGDGANQLLGGPGDDVLFGNAGDDRLFGGRDNDIVFGGKGNDLVSGDIGDDELYGDAGDDLLTGGAGRDVFHVGAGNDIITDFEKTVDRIVASGAYTIAHEGNDSLLLGDGWSVRVLGVDLA
;
A
#
# COMPACT_ATOMS: atom_id res chain seq x y z
N MET A 1 7.40 -19.07 -17.37
CA MET A 1 6.14 -18.84 -16.63
C MET A 1 6.54 -18.58 -15.18
N ALA A 2 6.81 -17.31 -14.87
CA ALA A 2 6.93 -16.89 -13.48
C ALA A 2 5.51 -16.67 -12.99
N ASN A 3 5.12 -17.33 -11.90
CA ASN A 3 3.86 -17.05 -11.24
C ASN A 3 3.87 -15.58 -10.83
N VAL A 4 2.89 -14.81 -11.29
CA VAL A 4 2.61 -13.49 -10.73
C VAL A 4 2.15 -13.75 -9.29
N VAL A 5 2.98 -13.34 -8.34
CA VAL A 5 2.73 -13.48 -6.89
C VAL A 5 1.97 -12.22 -6.50
N THR A 6 0.73 -12.38 -6.03
CA THR A 6 -0.11 -11.27 -5.55
C THR A 6 0.18 -10.99 -4.07
N GLY A 7 -0.27 -9.86 -3.52
CA GLY A 7 -0.16 -9.59 -2.07
C GLY A 7 -0.81 -10.68 -1.20
N ALA A 8 -1.76 -11.44 -1.75
CA ALA A 8 -2.35 -12.62 -1.10
C ALA A 8 -1.36 -13.80 -0.91
N ASP A 9 -0.27 -13.85 -1.68
CA ASP A 9 0.73 -14.93 -1.65
C ASP A 9 1.96 -14.61 -0.76
N VAL A 10 2.14 -13.34 -0.36
CA VAL A 10 3.21 -12.89 0.54
C VAL A 10 2.60 -12.44 1.87
N LEU A 11 2.76 -13.28 2.89
CA LEU A 11 2.16 -12.99 4.18
C LEU A 11 3.05 -12.03 4.99
N LEU A 12 2.71 -10.74 4.96
CA LEU A 12 3.17 -9.80 5.98
C LEU A 12 2.52 -10.11 7.35
N TYR A 13 1.43 -10.88 7.42
CA TYR A 13 0.61 -11.01 8.64
C TYR A 13 0.49 -12.44 9.23
N LYS A 14 1.27 -13.44 8.80
CA LYS A 14 1.13 -14.81 9.37
C LYS A 14 1.68 -14.93 10.79
N ALA A 15 0.89 -14.47 11.76
CA ALA A 15 0.70 -15.00 13.12
C ALA A 15 -0.54 -14.41 13.82
N GLY A 16 -1.27 -13.47 13.19
CA GLY A 16 -2.53 -12.97 13.75
C GLY A 16 -2.38 -11.92 14.85
N TYR A 17 -1.18 -11.33 15.05
CA TYR A 17 -1.04 -10.24 16.01
C TYR A 17 -1.69 -8.97 15.48
N HIS A 18 -2.67 -8.45 16.20
CA HIS A 18 -3.35 -7.21 15.85
C HIS A 18 -3.83 -6.49 17.10
N TRP A 19 -3.92 -5.17 17.01
CA TRP A 19 -4.74 -4.38 17.91
C TRP A 19 -6.22 -4.73 17.73
N THR A 20 -6.98 -4.69 18.82
CA THR A 20 -8.44 -4.86 18.76
C THR A 20 -9.19 -3.55 18.96
N GLU A 21 -8.44 -2.52 19.37
CA GLU A 21 -8.85 -1.16 19.61
C GLU A 21 -8.74 -0.38 18.31
N GLU A 22 -9.81 0.32 17.93
CA GLU A 22 -9.82 1.21 16.75
C GLU A 22 -9.04 2.51 17.04
N LYS A 23 -8.90 2.91 18.31
CA LYS A 23 -8.13 4.09 18.71
C LYS A 23 -6.84 3.67 19.40
N LEU A 24 -5.70 4.10 18.86
CA LEU A 24 -4.38 3.86 19.43
C LEU A 24 -3.74 5.19 19.82
N THR A 25 -3.22 5.26 21.03
CA THR A 25 -2.42 6.39 21.50
C THR A 25 -0.94 6.13 21.25
N TRP A 26 -0.20 7.17 20.85
CA TRP A 26 1.23 7.07 20.69
C TRP A 26 1.97 8.24 21.31
N ALA A 27 3.19 7.99 21.76
CA ALA A 27 4.05 9.01 22.32
C ALA A 27 5.52 8.75 22.02
N MET A 28 6.31 9.82 21.93
CA MET A 28 7.76 9.73 21.77
C MET A 28 8.49 10.39 22.94
N VAL A 29 9.66 9.85 23.28
CA VAL A 29 10.55 10.50 24.26
C VAL A 29 11.11 11.82 23.71
N PRO A 30 11.39 12.82 24.57
CA PRO A 30 11.87 14.14 24.12
C PRO A 30 13.15 14.10 23.26
N GLU A 31 13.99 13.08 23.44
CA GLU A 31 15.22 12.87 22.69
C GLU A 31 14.96 12.60 21.19
N LEU A 32 13.75 12.17 20.82
CA LEU A 32 13.33 11.96 19.43
C LEU A 32 12.70 13.21 18.79
N ALA A 33 12.59 14.34 19.52
CA ALA A 33 12.06 15.59 18.97
C ALA A 33 12.71 16.05 17.65
N PRO A 34 14.02 15.82 17.39
CA PRO A 34 14.61 16.14 16.09
C PRO A 34 14.01 15.40 14.89
N TYR A 35 13.33 14.25 15.12
CA TYR A 35 12.67 13.44 14.09
C TYR A 35 11.15 13.48 14.17
N ALA A 36 10.59 14.41 14.94
CA ALA A 36 9.15 14.48 15.17
C ALA A 36 8.35 14.61 13.87
N THR A 37 8.91 15.29 12.86
CA THR A 37 8.26 15.46 11.55
C THR A 37 8.15 14.12 10.82
N GLU A 38 9.26 13.38 10.74
CA GLU A 38 9.35 12.09 10.05
C GLU A 38 8.51 11.02 10.78
N ILE A 39 8.53 11.02 12.12
CA ILE A 39 7.71 10.13 12.93
C ILE A 39 6.22 10.38 12.66
N ARG A 40 5.77 11.64 12.68
CA ARG A 40 4.38 11.99 12.43
C ARG A 40 3.94 11.65 11.01
N ALA A 41 4.80 11.91 10.02
CA ALA A 41 4.52 11.56 8.64
C ALA A 41 4.36 10.04 8.46
N ALA A 42 5.20 9.24 9.11
CA ALA A 42 5.08 7.79 9.08
C ALA A 42 3.83 7.28 9.79
N ILE A 43 3.47 7.86 10.95
CA ILE A 43 2.23 7.50 11.64
C ILE A 43 1.02 7.88 10.78
N ALA A 44 1.01 9.06 10.17
CA ALA A 44 -0.06 9.48 9.27
C ALA A 44 -0.23 8.48 8.11
N GLN A 45 0.84 8.05 7.47
CA GLN A 45 0.75 7.03 6.40
C GLN A 45 0.05 5.73 6.85
N TRP A 46 0.31 5.27 8.08
CA TRP A 46 -0.34 4.07 8.62
C TRP A 46 -1.78 4.35 9.10
N ASP A 47 -2.03 5.52 9.70
CA ASP A 47 -3.37 5.99 10.09
C ASP A 47 -4.27 6.07 8.86
N ASP A 48 -3.84 6.78 7.83
CA ASP A 48 -4.56 7.02 6.55
C ASP A 48 -4.74 5.72 5.73
N ALA A 49 -4.00 4.66 6.05
CA ALA A 49 -4.12 3.36 5.37
C ALA A 49 -5.00 2.36 6.15
N SER A 50 -5.61 2.74 7.28
CA SER A 50 -6.39 1.84 8.13
C SER A 50 -7.55 2.49 8.87
N ASP A 51 -8.45 1.65 9.39
CA ASP A 51 -9.51 2.02 10.35
C ASP A 51 -9.00 2.52 11.73
N LEU A 52 -7.69 2.72 11.90
CA LEU A 52 -7.13 3.16 13.18
C LEU A 52 -7.30 4.69 13.36
N ASP A 53 -7.40 5.12 14.62
CA ASP A 53 -7.31 6.51 15.06
C ASP A 53 -6.06 6.64 15.94
N MET A 54 -4.93 6.94 15.31
CA MET A 54 -3.60 7.01 15.91
C MET A 54 -3.32 8.41 16.48
N VAL A 55 -3.63 8.60 17.76
CA VAL A 55 -3.58 9.90 18.43
C VAL A 55 -2.30 10.10 19.22
N GLU A 56 -1.58 11.19 18.95
CA GLU A 56 -0.44 11.57 19.78
C GLU A 56 -0.89 12.03 21.17
N VAL A 57 -0.26 11.49 22.21
CA VAL A 57 -0.39 11.95 23.59
C VAL A 57 0.90 12.58 24.10
N GLY A 58 0.77 13.45 25.10
CA GLY A 58 1.91 14.20 25.63
C GLY A 58 2.88 13.32 26.44
N PRO A 59 4.10 13.80 26.74
CA PRO A 59 5.10 13.04 27.49
C PRO A 59 4.65 12.57 28.88
N SER A 60 3.65 13.23 29.48
CA SER A 60 3.06 12.82 30.77
C SER A 60 2.23 11.54 30.69
N GLU A 61 1.80 11.14 29.49
CA GLU A 61 1.00 9.95 29.22
C GLU A 61 1.82 8.85 28.54
N PHE A 62 3.13 9.07 28.35
CA PHE A 62 4.04 8.17 27.63
C PHE A 62 3.96 6.72 28.11
N ASP A 63 3.99 6.50 29.42
CA ASP A 63 3.97 5.14 29.99
C ASP A 63 2.65 4.39 29.70
N ASN A 64 1.57 5.12 29.46
CA ASN A 64 0.23 4.60 29.16
C ASN A 64 -0.10 4.60 27.67
N ALA A 65 0.79 5.10 26.81
CA ALA A 65 0.57 5.08 25.36
C ALA A 65 0.64 3.64 24.83
N ASP A 66 -0.21 3.32 23.87
CA ASP A 66 -0.27 2.02 23.21
C ASP A 66 1.03 1.76 22.42
N ILE A 67 1.48 2.77 21.66
CA ILE A 67 2.74 2.75 20.91
C ILE A 67 3.74 3.75 21.49
N LYS A 68 4.91 3.27 21.92
CA LYS A 68 5.94 4.07 22.58
C LYS A 68 7.20 4.14 21.72
N LEU A 69 7.59 5.35 21.29
CA LEU A 69 8.82 5.57 20.54
C LEU A 69 9.96 6.01 21.48
N ILE A 70 11.04 5.22 21.52
CA ILE A 70 12.19 5.45 22.39
C ILE A 70 13.50 5.49 21.60
N VAL A 71 14.54 6.05 22.20
CA VAL A 71 15.90 5.97 21.63
C VAL A 71 16.45 4.57 21.79
N SER A 72 16.92 3.98 20.69
CA SER A 72 17.56 2.67 20.72
C SER A 72 18.89 2.73 21.47
N THR A 73 19.10 1.76 22.34
CA THR A 73 20.40 1.51 23.00
C THR A 73 21.17 0.38 22.33
N ARG A 74 20.60 -0.22 21.27
CA ARG A 74 21.18 -1.36 20.57
C ARG A 74 22.30 -0.91 19.65
N VAL A 75 23.38 -1.69 19.63
CA VAL A 75 24.51 -1.46 18.75
C VAL A 75 24.33 -2.32 17.49
N GLY A 76 24.35 -1.69 16.31
CA GLY A 76 24.33 -2.38 15.01
C GLY A 76 22.94 -2.66 14.43
N TYR A 77 21.88 -2.10 15.00
CA TYR A 77 20.52 -2.13 14.45
C TYR A 77 20.10 -0.72 14.05
N GLU A 78 19.41 -0.59 12.93
CA GLU A 78 18.91 0.70 12.42
C GLU A 78 17.51 1.03 12.94
N GLY A 79 16.84 0.08 13.60
CA GLY A 79 15.53 0.19 14.23
C GLY A 79 15.19 -1.15 14.89
N TYR A 80 14.27 -1.15 15.84
CA TYR A 80 13.71 -2.40 16.36
C TYR A 80 12.36 -2.19 17.04
N THR A 81 11.44 -3.13 16.85
CA THR A 81 10.13 -3.09 17.49
C THR A 81 9.87 -4.31 18.34
N TYR A 82 9.28 -4.08 19.51
CA TYR A 82 8.71 -5.12 20.36
C TYR A 82 7.21 -4.93 20.40
N ILE A 83 6.50 -6.04 20.32
CA ILE A 83 5.09 -6.11 20.64
C ILE A 83 4.93 -6.96 21.90
N LEU A 84 4.05 -6.53 22.79
CA LEU A 84 3.52 -7.34 23.88
C LEU A 84 2.11 -7.78 23.47
N VAL A 85 1.78 -9.02 23.79
CA VAL A 85 0.49 -9.62 23.47
C VAL A 85 -0.20 -10.07 24.74
N ASP A 86 -1.52 -10.18 24.68
CA ASP A 86 -2.33 -10.63 25.81
C ASP A 86 -2.00 -12.09 26.17
N ASP A 87 -1.81 -12.37 27.46
CA ASP A 87 -1.48 -13.72 27.95
C ASP A 87 -2.60 -14.76 27.70
N ALA A 88 -3.85 -14.30 27.56
CA ALA A 88 -5.02 -15.15 27.31
C ALA A 88 -5.37 -15.24 25.82
N ASP A 89 -5.03 -14.21 25.04
CA ASP A 89 -5.11 -14.20 23.59
C ASP A 89 -3.81 -13.68 22.98
N GLU A 90 -2.87 -14.58 22.72
CA GLU A 90 -1.57 -14.25 22.15
C GLU A 90 -1.69 -13.56 20.77
N THR A 91 -2.87 -13.53 20.14
CA THR A 91 -3.11 -12.80 18.87
C THR A 91 -3.45 -11.31 19.08
N LYS A 92 -3.74 -10.88 20.31
CA LYS A 92 -4.06 -9.48 20.61
C LYS A 92 -2.81 -8.73 21.08
N ILE A 93 -2.46 -7.65 20.39
CA ILE A 93 -1.42 -6.71 20.85
C ILE A 93 -1.98 -5.86 21.99
N THR A 94 -1.18 -5.64 23.04
CA THR A 94 -1.52 -4.76 24.17
C THR A 94 -0.61 -3.55 24.28
N ASP A 95 0.64 -3.68 23.82
CA ASP A 95 1.64 -2.61 23.84
C ASP A 95 2.64 -2.82 22.70
N ALA A 96 3.13 -1.72 22.14
CA ALA A 96 4.28 -1.74 21.24
C ALA A 96 5.34 -0.72 21.67
N VAL A 97 6.61 -1.08 21.47
CA VAL A 97 7.77 -0.20 21.69
C VAL A 97 8.61 -0.18 20.44
N VAL A 98 8.75 1.00 19.83
CA VAL A 98 9.58 1.27 18.65
C VAL A 98 10.87 1.96 19.10
N GLU A 99 12.00 1.28 18.90
CA GLU A 99 13.33 1.81 19.16
C GLU A 99 13.93 2.45 17.91
N LEU A 100 14.25 3.74 17.99
CA LEU A 100 14.86 4.51 16.89
C LEU A 100 16.27 5.00 17.24
N PRO A 101 17.24 4.94 16.32
CA PRO A 101 18.56 5.55 16.53
C PRO A 101 18.47 7.09 16.41
N THR A 102 19.40 7.81 17.06
CA THR A 102 19.49 9.29 17.00
C THR A 102 20.56 9.81 16.03
N THR A 103 21.05 8.96 15.14
CA THR A 103 22.22 9.27 14.29
C THR A 103 21.95 9.15 12.80
N LEU A 104 20.71 8.92 12.40
CA LEU A 104 20.31 8.79 11.00
C LEU A 104 19.97 10.16 10.39
N ASP A 105 20.14 10.27 9.08
CA ASP A 105 19.60 11.40 8.31
C ASP A 105 18.08 11.27 8.12
N ALA A 106 17.45 12.33 7.61
CA ALA A 106 15.99 12.44 7.46
C ALA A 106 15.39 11.34 6.57
N ASP A 107 16.02 11.04 5.43
CA ASP A 107 15.52 10.03 4.50
C ASP A 107 15.62 8.63 5.10
N ARG A 108 16.73 8.33 5.78
CA ARG A 108 16.93 7.03 6.43
C ARG A 108 15.99 6.86 7.62
N ILE A 109 15.80 7.89 8.45
CA ILE A 109 14.91 7.78 9.61
C ILE A 109 13.45 7.62 9.15
N ALA A 110 13.02 8.31 8.09
CA ALA A 110 11.67 8.17 7.52
C ALA A 110 11.36 6.72 7.13
N TYR A 111 12.29 6.06 6.43
CA TYR A 111 12.16 4.62 6.15
C TYR A 111 12.10 3.79 7.43
N VAL A 112 13.04 4.01 8.36
CA VAL A 112 13.17 3.18 9.56
C VAL A 112 11.91 3.25 10.40
N VAL A 113 11.43 4.46 10.69
CA VAL A 113 10.24 4.62 11.53
C VAL A 113 9.01 4.02 10.87
N THR A 114 8.83 4.19 9.56
CA THR A 114 7.70 3.61 8.82
C THR A 114 7.75 2.07 8.88
N HIS A 115 8.93 1.48 8.66
CA HIS A 115 9.13 0.03 8.77
C HIS A 115 8.83 -0.51 10.17
N GLU A 116 9.38 0.13 11.20
CA GLU A 116 9.22 -0.33 12.58
C GLU A 116 7.79 -0.14 13.09
N LEU A 117 7.08 0.92 12.65
CA LEU A 117 5.66 1.07 12.91
C LEU A 117 4.83 -0.06 12.28
N GLY A 118 5.17 -0.54 11.10
CA GLY A 118 4.53 -1.72 10.52
C GLY A 118 4.59 -2.93 11.46
N HIS A 119 5.73 -3.15 12.13
CA HIS A 119 5.84 -4.18 13.16
C HIS A 119 4.97 -3.90 14.40
N ALA A 120 4.88 -2.64 14.84
CA ALA A 120 4.03 -2.24 15.95
C ALA A 120 2.53 -2.47 15.65
N LEU A 121 2.18 -2.46 14.36
CA LEU A 121 0.85 -2.74 13.82
C LEU A 121 0.67 -4.22 13.43
N GLY A 122 1.62 -5.10 13.76
CA GLY A 122 1.47 -6.55 13.58
C GLY A 122 1.97 -7.09 12.23
N LEU A 123 2.48 -6.25 11.34
CA LEU A 123 3.12 -6.68 10.09
C LEU A 123 4.50 -7.28 10.37
N LYS A 124 4.97 -8.11 9.45
CA LYS A 124 6.24 -8.84 9.50
C LYS A 124 6.98 -8.66 8.20
N HIS A 125 8.27 -9.01 8.21
CA HIS A 125 9.02 -9.11 6.96
C HIS A 125 8.36 -10.12 6.01
N PRO A 126 8.40 -9.86 4.69
CA PRO A 126 7.80 -10.73 3.69
C PRO A 126 8.43 -12.13 3.69
N THR A 127 7.60 -13.15 3.88
CA THR A 127 8.00 -14.57 3.85
C THR A 127 7.17 -15.36 2.85
N ARG A 128 7.79 -16.32 2.13
CA ARG A 128 7.13 -17.13 1.09
C ARG A 128 6.51 -18.42 1.67
N LEU A 129 5.34 -18.81 1.16
CA LEU A 129 4.48 -19.89 1.69
C LEU A 129 4.89 -21.35 1.35
N ASP A 130 5.88 -21.62 0.50
CA ASP A 130 6.11 -22.94 -0.11
C ASP A 130 7.34 -23.74 0.39
N PHE A 131 7.95 -23.43 1.55
CA PHE A 131 9.07 -24.23 2.07
C PHE A 131 9.07 -24.51 3.59
N THR A 132 9.24 -25.78 3.97
CA THR A 132 9.45 -26.29 5.34
C THR A 132 10.93 -26.23 5.80
N PRO A 133 11.22 -26.23 7.12
CA PRO A 133 12.15 -25.28 7.74
C PRO A 133 13.56 -25.82 8.01
N ALA A 134 14.56 -24.95 7.90
CA ALA A 134 15.82 -25.06 8.65
C ALA A 134 16.47 -23.68 8.82
N SER A 135 16.51 -23.22 10.08
CA SER A 135 17.39 -22.17 10.63
C SER A 135 17.66 -20.93 9.74
N GLN A 136 17.02 -19.82 10.13
CA GLN A 136 16.99 -18.50 9.46
C GLN A 136 15.85 -18.44 8.42
N GLY A 137 14.70 -17.87 8.80
CA GLY A 137 13.47 -17.89 7.99
C GLY A 137 13.65 -17.27 6.59
N PRO A 138 12.87 -17.70 5.58
CA PRO A 138 13.15 -17.38 4.18
C PRO A 138 12.65 -15.98 3.81
N HIS A 139 13.57 -15.06 3.51
CA HIS A 139 13.25 -13.83 2.78
C HIS A 139 12.74 -14.20 1.37
N ALA A 140 11.68 -13.55 0.90
CA ALA A 140 11.27 -13.67 -0.50
C ALA A 140 12.41 -13.21 -1.44
N PRO A 141 12.55 -13.80 -2.64
CA PRO A 141 13.65 -13.45 -3.56
C PRO A 141 13.67 -11.95 -3.86
N ALA A 142 14.85 -11.34 -3.90
CA ALA A 142 15.02 -9.90 -4.18
C ALA A 142 14.47 -9.43 -5.55
N GLU A 143 14.15 -10.37 -6.44
CA GLU A 143 13.52 -10.13 -7.75
C GLU A 143 11.98 -10.02 -7.64
N MET A 144 11.38 -10.38 -6.51
CA MET A 144 9.92 -10.45 -6.28
C MET A 144 9.40 -9.42 -5.29
N VAL A 145 10.27 -8.94 -4.40
CA VAL A 145 9.91 -7.90 -3.43
C VAL A 145 10.82 -6.73 -3.67
N THR A 146 10.22 -5.58 -3.92
CA THR A 146 10.92 -4.32 -4.07
C THR A 146 10.43 -3.36 -2.99
N ALA A 147 11.16 -2.26 -2.77
CA ALA A 147 10.67 -1.19 -1.89
C ALA A 147 9.31 -0.64 -2.32
N LYS A 148 8.94 -0.79 -3.61
CA LYS A 148 7.64 -0.40 -4.13
C LYS A 148 6.50 -1.35 -3.72
N SER A 149 6.83 -2.60 -3.37
CA SER A 149 5.85 -3.62 -3.02
C SER A 149 5.52 -3.60 -1.52
N THR A 150 6.53 -3.38 -0.68
CA THR A 150 6.35 -3.31 0.78
C THR A 150 7.52 -2.59 1.45
N ILE A 151 7.23 -1.75 2.44
CA ILE A 151 8.20 -1.13 3.34
C ILE A 151 8.84 -2.18 4.27
N MET A 152 8.17 -3.31 4.51
CA MET A 152 8.58 -4.37 5.42
C MET A 152 9.73 -5.24 4.88
N GLY A 153 10.25 -4.98 3.68
CA GLY A 153 11.41 -5.70 3.16
C GLY A 153 12.75 -4.97 3.35
N TYR A 154 13.85 -5.70 3.14
CA TYR A 154 15.21 -5.18 3.24
C TYR A 154 15.78 -4.82 1.85
N PHE A 155 15.66 -3.55 1.42
CA PHE A 155 16.07 -3.11 0.07
C PHE A 155 17.25 -2.14 0.06
N ALA A 156 17.83 -1.90 -1.12
CA ALA A 156 18.90 -0.91 -1.31
C ALA A 156 18.35 0.50 -1.57
N GLU A 157 17.22 0.60 -2.29
CA GLU A 157 16.46 1.83 -2.52
C GLU A 157 15.27 1.85 -1.56
N ARG A 158 15.04 2.96 -0.87
CA ARG A 158 14.07 3.10 0.23
C ARG A 158 13.58 4.55 0.25
N ASP A 159 12.32 4.78 -0.08
CA ASP A 159 11.67 6.11 -0.09
C ASP A 159 10.88 6.40 1.19
N GLY A 160 10.71 5.39 2.06
CA GLY A 160 9.98 5.55 3.32
C GLY A 160 8.47 5.59 3.17
N MET A 161 7.97 5.11 2.02
CA MET A 161 6.55 5.05 1.70
C MET A 161 5.98 3.65 1.86
N LEU A 162 4.68 3.56 2.16
CA LEU A 162 3.95 2.29 2.10
C LEU A 162 3.87 1.78 0.66
N GLY A 163 4.15 0.49 0.49
CA GLY A 163 3.89 -0.25 -0.73
C GLY A 163 2.49 -0.85 -0.74
N GLU A 164 2.03 -1.26 -1.92
CA GLU A 164 0.71 -1.87 -2.14
C GLU A 164 0.40 -3.02 -1.16
N TRP A 165 1.40 -3.85 -0.82
CA TRP A 165 1.18 -4.99 0.07
C TRP A 165 1.07 -4.58 1.54
N ASP A 166 1.64 -3.44 1.94
CA ASP A 166 1.50 -2.92 3.29
C ASP A 166 0.07 -2.47 3.53
N VAL A 167 -0.48 -1.70 2.59
CA VAL A 167 -1.87 -1.22 2.62
C VAL A 167 -2.84 -2.40 2.63
N GLN A 168 -2.66 -3.38 1.74
CA GLN A 168 -3.48 -4.61 1.73
C GLN A 168 -3.39 -5.38 3.05
N ALA A 169 -2.20 -5.52 3.64
CA ALA A 169 -2.02 -6.23 4.90
C ALA A 169 -2.66 -5.47 6.08
N LEU A 170 -2.56 -4.14 6.09
CA LEU A 170 -3.12 -3.30 7.13
C LEU A 170 -4.65 -3.30 7.08
N ASN A 171 -5.23 -3.16 5.88
CA ASN A 171 -6.67 -3.29 5.62
C ASN A 171 -7.22 -4.64 6.07
N ALA A 172 -6.45 -5.72 5.92
CA ALA A 172 -6.85 -7.05 6.38
C ALA A 172 -6.85 -7.20 7.92
N LEU A 173 -6.03 -6.43 8.64
CA LEU A 173 -5.92 -6.49 10.11
C LEU A 173 -6.90 -5.56 10.81
N TYR A 174 -7.00 -4.32 10.35
CA TYR A 174 -7.73 -3.27 11.05
C TYR A 174 -9.06 -2.92 10.42
N GLY A 175 -9.39 -3.53 9.27
CA GLY A 175 -10.46 -3.03 8.44
C GLY A 175 -9.94 -1.88 7.58
N PRO A 176 -10.44 -1.71 6.35
CA PRO A 176 -10.18 -0.48 5.61
C PRO A 176 -11.07 0.63 6.21
N GLU A 177 -10.74 1.92 6.15
CA GLU A 177 -11.42 2.92 6.99
C GLU A 177 -12.96 3.03 6.73
N ARG A 178 -13.80 2.66 7.70
CA ARG A 178 -15.28 2.70 7.63
C ARG A 178 -15.87 4.00 8.16
N ASP A 179 -15.12 4.75 8.97
CA ASP A 179 -15.65 5.89 9.74
C ASP A 179 -15.01 7.25 9.40
N LYS A 180 -14.16 7.34 8.37
CA LYS A 180 -13.54 8.59 7.87
C LYS A 180 -13.76 8.86 6.37
N ALA A 181 -14.83 8.34 5.75
CA ALA A 181 -15.17 8.66 4.35
C ALA A 181 -15.30 10.18 4.11
N ILE A 182 -14.25 10.79 3.55
CA ILE A 182 -14.19 12.19 3.13
C ILE A 182 -13.75 12.16 1.68
N ASP A 183 -14.67 12.55 0.79
CA ASP A 183 -14.34 12.74 -0.63
C ASP A 183 -13.19 13.77 -0.77
N ASP A 184 -12.05 13.30 -1.27
CA ASP A 184 -10.85 14.09 -1.49
C ASP A 184 -10.63 14.40 -2.98
N GLU A 185 -10.01 15.55 -3.25
CA GLU A 185 -9.56 15.92 -4.60
C GLU A 185 -8.04 16.11 -4.58
N ILE A 186 -7.32 15.14 -5.15
CA ILE A 186 -5.87 15.02 -5.04
C ILE A 186 -5.22 15.25 -6.41
N HIS A 187 -4.23 16.15 -6.46
CA HIS A 187 -3.52 16.51 -7.68
C HIS A 187 -2.01 16.24 -7.56
N GLY A 188 -1.51 15.42 -8.47
CA GLY A 188 -0.10 15.26 -8.79
C GLY A 188 0.48 16.49 -9.51
N GLY A 189 1.75 16.40 -9.86
CA GLY A 189 2.54 17.42 -10.54
C GLY A 189 3.03 16.97 -11.91
N ASP A 190 4.18 17.52 -12.33
CA ASP A 190 4.78 17.23 -13.66
C ASP A 190 5.79 16.05 -13.64
N GLY A 191 5.87 15.27 -12.56
CA GLY A 191 6.75 14.11 -12.50
C GLY A 191 6.18 13.02 -11.61
N ALA A 192 6.76 11.82 -11.67
CA ALA A 192 6.24 10.61 -11.03
C ALA A 192 5.79 10.83 -9.57
N ASN A 193 4.51 10.61 -9.32
CA ASN A 193 3.84 10.78 -8.05
C ASN A 193 3.28 9.45 -7.53
N GLN A 194 2.96 9.45 -6.24
CA GLN A 194 2.15 8.43 -5.60
C GLN A 194 1.00 9.14 -4.90
N LEU A 195 -0.22 8.88 -5.35
CA LEU A 195 -1.45 9.45 -4.80
C LEU A 195 -2.28 8.31 -4.20
N LEU A 196 -2.85 8.56 -3.02
CA LEU A 196 -3.70 7.65 -2.26
C LEU A 196 -4.95 8.45 -1.91
N GLY A 197 -6.13 8.04 -2.39
CA GLY A 197 -7.41 8.66 -2.06
C GLY A 197 -7.81 8.33 -0.63
N GLY A 198 -7.81 7.03 -0.30
CA GLY A 198 -8.29 6.57 0.99
C GLY A 198 -9.78 6.26 0.89
N PRO A 199 -10.58 6.47 1.95
CA PRO A 199 -12.03 6.34 1.85
C PRO A 199 -12.75 7.64 1.55
N GLY A 200 -13.80 7.51 0.75
CA GLY A 200 -14.57 8.64 0.24
C GLY A 200 -14.80 8.40 -1.24
N ASP A 201 -15.75 9.11 -1.86
CA ASP A 201 -15.81 9.07 -3.32
C ASP A 201 -14.73 10.05 -3.85
N ASP A 202 -13.50 9.58 -4.03
CA ASP A 202 -12.32 10.43 -4.28
C ASP A 202 -12.10 10.76 -5.75
N VAL A 203 -11.36 11.85 -6.00
CA VAL A 203 -10.92 12.23 -7.34
C VAL A 203 -9.41 12.48 -7.37
N LEU A 204 -8.69 11.62 -8.09
CA LEU A 204 -7.23 11.66 -8.20
C LEU A 204 -6.79 12.08 -9.61
N PHE A 205 -5.82 12.99 -9.69
CA PHE A 205 -5.20 13.43 -10.96
C PHE A 205 -3.68 13.24 -10.92
N GLY A 206 -3.13 12.25 -11.63
CA GLY A 206 -1.68 12.06 -11.77
C GLY A 206 -0.99 13.22 -12.51
N ASN A 207 -1.68 13.78 -13.52
CA ASN A 207 -1.22 14.86 -14.39
C ASN A 207 -0.13 14.43 -15.38
N ALA A 208 1.15 14.60 -15.06
CA ALA A 208 2.23 14.20 -15.95
C ALA A 208 3.35 13.52 -15.17
N GLY A 209 3.90 12.45 -15.71
CA GLY A 209 4.81 11.59 -14.98
C GLY A 209 4.39 10.14 -15.13
N ASP A 210 5.23 9.22 -14.67
CA ASP A 210 4.83 7.82 -14.54
C ASP A 210 4.32 7.65 -13.10
N ASP A 211 3.01 7.78 -12.91
CA ASP A 211 2.37 7.93 -11.62
C ASP A 211 1.89 6.60 -11.03
N ARG A 212 1.65 6.59 -9.71
CA ARG A 212 0.98 5.51 -8.98
C ARG A 212 -0.24 6.09 -8.29
N LEU A 213 -1.42 5.66 -8.68
CA LEU A 213 -2.69 6.21 -8.21
C LEU A 213 -3.52 5.08 -7.63
N PHE A 214 -3.98 5.27 -6.40
CA PHE A 214 -4.81 4.32 -5.68
C PHE A 214 -6.04 5.07 -5.17
N GLY A 215 -7.23 4.73 -5.69
CA GLY A 215 -8.51 5.31 -5.27
C GLY A 215 -8.74 5.02 -3.79
N GLY A 216 -8.91 3.75 -3.45
CA GLY A 216 -8.97 3.30 -2.07
C GLY A 216 -10.29 2.62 -1.78
N ARG A 217 -11.24 3.30 -1.15
CA ARG A 217 -12.57 2.74 -0.89
C ARG A 217 -13.64 3.67 -1.38
N ASP A 218 -14.82 3.08 -1.58
CA ASP A 218 -15.98 3.77 -2.11
C ASP A 218 -15.73 4.11 -3.58
N ASN A 219 -16.48 5.01 -4.21
CA ASN A 219 -16.51 5.08 -5.68
C ASN A 219 -15.60 6.19 -6.18
N ASP A 220 -14.43 5.81 -6.66
CA ASP A 220 -13.37 6.74 -7.00
C ASP A 220 -13.35 7.10 -8.48
N ILE A 221 -12.76 8.25 -8.78
CA ILE A 221 -12.45 8.69 -10.13
C ILE A 221 -10.94 8.96 -10.22
N VAL A 222 -10.22 8.11 -10.94
CA VAL A 222 -8.76 8.19 -11.00
C VAL A 222 -8.28 8.48 -12.42
N PHE A 223 -7.58 9.59 -12.60
CA PHE A 223 -7.00 10.02 -13.87
C PHE A 223 -5.48 9.86 -13.88
N GLY A 224 -4.96 8.92 -14.67
CA GLY A 224 -3.51 8.71 -14.91
C GLY A 224 -2.85 9.97 -15.44
N GLY A 225 -3.38 10.50 -16.55
CA GLY A 225 -2.86 11.70 -17.20
C GLY A 225 -1.87 11.35 -18.31
N LYS A 226 -0.62 11.81 -18.19
CA LYS A 226 0.42 11.58 -19.21
C LYS A 226 1.60 10.83 -18.61
N GLY A 227 1.97 9.74 -19.26
CA GLY A 227 3.09 8.91 -18.86
C GLY A 227 2.58 7.49 -18.68
N ASN A 228 3.44 6.59 -18.22
CA ASN A 228 3.06 5.19 -18.06
C ASN A 228 2.64 4.98 -16.61
N ASP A 229 1.33 4.97 -16.38
CA ASP A 229 0.77 5.05 -15.04
C ASP A 229 0.40 3.67 -14.48
N LEU A 230 0.42 3.55 -13.16
CA LEU A 230 -0.21 2.46 -12.41
C LEU A 230 -1.44 3.03 -11.72
N VAL A 231 -2.61 2.53 -12.08
CA VAL A 231 -3.90 3.02 -11.58
C VAL A 231 -4.68 1.85 -10.96
N SER A 232 -5.09 2.02 -9.70
CA SER A 232 -5.92 1.07 -8.94
C SER A 232 -7.17 1.76 -8.40
N GLY A 233 -8.35 1.16 -8.57
CA GLY A 233 -9.60 1.59 -7.90
C GLY A 233 -9.70 1.06 -6.47
N ASP A 234 -9.18 -0.14 -6.24
CA ASP A 234 -9.18 -0.86 -4.97
C ASP A 234 -10.57 -1.40 -4.55
N ILE A 235 -11.38 -0.71 -3.74
CA ILE A 235 -12.70 -1.22 -3.30
C ILE A 235 -13.79 -0.22 -3.64
N GLY A 236 -14.59 -0.47 -4.66
CA GLY A 236 -15.50 0.56 -5.15
C GLY A 236 -16.20 0.17 -6.42
N ASP A 237 -17.21 0.92 -6.84
CA ASP A 237 -17.59 0.96 -8.24
C ASP A 237 -16.80 2.13 -8.90
N ASP A 238 -15.59 1.88 -9.40
CA ASP A 238 -14.63 2.94 -9.73
C ASP A 238 -14.64 3.36 -11.21
N GLU A 239 -14.24 4.60 -11.50
CA GLU A 239 -13.94 5.09 -12.86
C GLU A 239 -12.43 5.34 -13.03
N LEU A 240 -11.75 4.48 -13.80
CA LEU A 240 -10.30 4.53 -13.97
C LEU A 240 -9.93 4.98 -15.40
N TYR A 241 -9.20 6.08 -15.51
CA TYR A 241 -8.76 6.66 -16.77
C TYR A 241 -7.25 6.48 -16.93
N GLY A 242 -6.82 5.66 -17.89
CA GLY A 242 -5.38 5.55 -18.23
C GLY A 242 -4.86 6.79 -18.95
N ASP A 243 -5.73 7.44 -19.75
CA ASP A 243 -5.37 8.60 -20.56
C ASP A 243 -4.24 8.33 -21.57
N ALA A 244 -3.04 8.91 -21.41
CA ALA A 244 -2.00 8.86 -22.45
C ALA A 244 -0.70 8.23 -21.97
N GLY A 245 -0.38 7.07 -22.50
CA GLY A 245 0.83 6.31 -22.19
C GLY A 245 0.52 4.83 -22.16
N ASP A 246 1.52 4.00 -21.84
CA ASP A 246 1.31 2.56 -21.69
C ASP A 246 0.97 2.27 -20.21
N ASP A 247 -0.33 2.16 -19.90
CA ASP A 247 -0.81 2.12 -18.51
C ASP A 247 -1.10 0.72 -17.98
N LEU A 248 -1.03 0.57 -16.66
CA LEU A 248 -1.45 -0.63 -15.93
C LEU A 248 -2.66 -0.29 -15.05
N LEU A 249 -3.82 -0.84 -15.39
CA LEU A 249 -5.09 -0.56 -14.72
C LEU A 249 -5.57 -1.80 -13.96
N THR A 250 -6.00 -1.60 -12.72
CA THR A 250 -6.57 -2.63 -11.83
C THR A 250 -7.86 -2.07 -11.23
N GLY A 251 -8.99 -2.72 -11.42
CA GLY A 251 -10.28 -2.26 -10.90
C GLY A 251 -10.35 -2.46 -9.39
N GLY A 252 -10.09 -3.71 -8.98
CA GLY A 252 -10.26 -4.15 -7.62
C GLY A 252 -11.62 -4.81 -7.42
N ALA A 253 -12.28 -4.49 -6.31
CA ALA A 253 -13.53 -5.11 -5.92
C ALA A 253 -14.71 -4.16 -6.12
N GLY A 254 -15.56 -4.47 -7.09
CA GLY A 254 -16.83 -3.80 -7.30
C GLY A 254 -17.10 -3.71 -8.79
N ARG A 255 -17.85 -2.70 -9.25
CA ARG A 255 -18.18 -2.54 -10.67
C ARG A 255 -17.40 -1.41 -11.29
N ASP A 256 -16.33 -1.79 -11.97
CA ASP A 256 -15.36 -0.81 -12.42
C ASP A 256 -15.54 -0.46 -13.89
N VAL A 257 -15.18 0.77 -14.21
CA VAL A 257 -15.20 1.31 -15.56
C VAL A 257 -13.80 1.75 -15.96
N PHE A 258 -13.20 1.00 -16.87
CA PHE A 258 -11.88 1.28 -17.43
C PHE A 258 -12.00 2.17 -18.67
N HIS A 259 -11.68 3.44 -18.52
CA HIS A 259 -11.53 4.41 -19.59
C HIS A 259 -10.12 4.34 -20.17
N VAL A 260 -9.98 3.51 -21.20
CA VAL A 260 -8.71 3.25 -21.88
C VAL A 260 -8.46 4.27 -22.98
N GLY A 261 -7.25 4.83 -22.97
CA GLY A 261 -6.89 5.96 -23.80
C GLY A 261 -5.89 5.61 -24.90
N ALA A 262 -4.89 6.47 -25.10
CA ALA A 262 -3.89 6.32 -26.15
C ALA A 262 -2.64 5.66 -25.60
N GLY A 263 -2.36 4.44 -26.07
CA GLY A 263 -1.15 3.70 -25.70
C GLY A 263 -1.35 2.19 -25.76
N ASN A 264 -0.51 1.44 -25.07
CA ASN A 264 -0.64 -0.01 -24.94
C ASN A 264 -0.94 -0.39 -23.48
N ASP A 265 -2.21 -0.35 -23.14
CA ASP A 265 -2.66 -0.52 -21.76
C ASP A 265 -2.82 -1.99 -21.40
N ILE A 266 -2.74 -2.28 -20.10
CA ILE A 266 -2.98 -3.61 -19.54
C ILE A 266 -4.01 -3.49 -18.43
N ILE A 267 -5.10 -4.25 -18.54
CA ILE A 267 -6.08 -4.43 -17.46
C ILE A 267 -5.83 -5.80 -16.80
N THR A 268 -5.64 -5.80 -15.48
CA THR A 268 -5.09 -6.95 -14.75
C THR A 268 -6.14 -7.91 -14.19
N ASP A 269 -7.35 -7.43 -13.88
CA ASP A 269 -8.34 -8.14 -13.06
C ASP A 269 -9.79 -8.10 -13.58
N PHE A 270 -10.00 -7.60 -14.79
CA PHE A 270 -11.32 -7.41 -15.41
C PHE A 270 -12.30 -8.59 -15.22
N GLU A 271 -13.47 -8.33 -14.64
CA GLU A 271 -14.57 -9.29 -14.52
C GLU A 271 -15.67 -9.04 -15.56
N LYS A 272 -15.75 -9.89 -16.59
CA LYS A 272 -16.67 -9.73 -17.75
C LYS A 272 -18.16 -9.53 -17.42
N THR A 273 -18.62 -10.01 -16.26
CA THR A 273 -20.03 -9.88 -15.83
C THR A 273 -20.30 -8.65 -14.98
N VAL A 274 -19.26 -7.97 -14.55
CA VAL A 274 -19.32 -6.87 -13.60
C VAL A 274 -18.80 -5.61 -14.29
N ASP A 275 -17.56 -5.62 -14.75
CA ASP A 275 -16.83 -4.44 -15.22
C ASP A 275 -17.17 -4.02 -16.66
N ARG A 276 -16.74 -2.82 -17.00
CA ARG A 276 -16.90 -2.24 -18.33
C ARG A 276 -15.62 -1.58 -18.83
N ILE A 277 -15.25 -1.86 -20.07
CA ILE A 277 -14.21 -1.11 -20.79
C ILE A 277 -14.87 -0.07 -21.69
N VAL A 278 -14.40 1.17 -21.59
CA VAL A 278 -14.79 2.30 -22.42
C VAL A 278 -13.55 2.78 -23.17
N ALA A 279 -13.57 2.62 -24.49
CA ALA A 279 -12.42 2.91 -25.33
C ALA A 279 -12.77 3.97 -26.39
N SER A 280 -11.87 4.91 -26.66
CA SER A 280 -12.13 5.97 -27.64
C SER A 280 -11.90 5.46 -29.07
N GLY A 281 -12.94 4.93 -29.71
CA GLY A 281 -12.87 4.56 -31.13
C GLY A 281 -13.37 3.16 -31.44
N ALA A 282 -13.12 2.72 -32.68
CA ALA A 282 -13.49 1.39 -33.11
C ALA A 282 -12.35 0.40 -32.79
N TYR A 283 -12.68 -0.66 -32.07
CA TYR A 283 -11.73 -1.72 -31.73
C TYR A 283 -12.11 -3.03 -32.38
N THR A 284 -11.09 -3.82 -32.67
CA THR A 284 -11.22 -5.25 -32.99
C THR A 284 -10.67 -6.06 -31.84
N ILE A 285 -11.34 -7.16 -31.50
CA ILE A 285 -10.88 -8.07 -30.45
C ILE A 285 -10.06 -9.19 -31.11
N ALA A 286 -8.82 -9.32 -30.68
CA ALA A 286 -7.93 -10.44 -30.96
C ALA A 286 -7.63 -11.20 -29.65
N HIS A 287 -6.90 -12.31 -29.75
CA HIS A 287 -6.53 -13.12 -28.59
C HIS A 287 -5.03 -13.44 -28.61
N GLU A 288 -4.42 -13.44 -27.44
CA GLU A 288 -3.06 -13.92 -27.21
C GLU A 288 -3.05 -14.84 -25.99
N GLY A 289 -3.05 -16.16 -26.23
CA GLY A 289 -3.19 -17.13 -25.14
C GLY A 289 -4.59 -17.06 -24.52
N ASN A 290 -4.66 -16.78 -23.22
CA ASN A 290 -5.93 -16.61 -22.48
C ASN A 290 -6.37 -15.14 -22.41
N ASP A 291 -5.59 -14.22 -22.98
CA ASP A 291 -5.83 -12.79 -22.87
C ASP A 291 -6.60 -12.29 -24.09
N SER A 292 -7.42 -11.27 -23.89
CA SER A 292 -8.05 -10.53 -24.97
C SER A 292 -7.24 -9.29 -25.30
N LEU A 293 -7.14 -8.97 -26.58
CA LEU A 293 -6.43 -7.79 -27.07
C LEU A 293 -7.38 -6.94 -27.89
N LEU A 294 -7.76 -5.78 -27.37
CA LEU A 294 -8.50 -4.78 -28.12
C LEU A 294 -7.49 -3.97 -28.94
N LEU A 295 -7.67 -3.95 -30.27
CA LEU A 295 -6.80 -3.25 -31.21
C LEU A 295 -7.61 -2.16 -31.92
N GLY A 296 -7.21 -0.90 -31.78
CA GLY A 296 -7.92 0.26 -32.35
C GLY A 296 -7.03 1.49 -32.46
N ASP A 297 -7.16 2.22 -33.57
CA ASP A 297 -6.52 3.53 -33.80
C ASP A 297 -5.00 3.64 -33.54
N GLY A 298 -4.27 2.53 -33.66
CA GLY A 298 -2.82 2.46 -33.47
C GLY A 298 -2.37 2.10 -32.04
N TRP A 299 -3.34 1.84 -31.18
CA TRP A 299 -3.20 1.54 -29.75
C TRP A 299 -3.76 0.16 -29.44
N SER A 300 -3.46 -0.33 -28.24
CA SER A 300 -3.95 -1.63 -27.80
C SER A 300 -4.30 -1.67 -26.32
N VAL A 301 -5.24 -2.54 -25.96
CA VAL A 301 -5.53 -2.86 -24.56
C VAL A 301 -5.51 -4.36 -24.39
N ARG A 302 -4.60 -4.85 -23.56
CA ARG A 302 -4.50 -6.25 -23.19
C ARG A 302 -5.28 -6.49 -21.89
N VAL A 303 -6.28 -7.35 -21.95
CA VAL A 303 -7.07 -7.76 -20.79
C VAL A 303 -6.61 -9.16 -20.37
N LEU A 304 -5.98 -9.26 -19.21
CA LEU A 304 -5.32 -10.47 -18.76
C LEU A 304 -6.33 -11.54 -18.33
N GLY A 305 -6.13 -12.78 -18.80
CA GLY A 305 -6.87 -13.95 -18.32
C GLY A 305 -8.36 -14.01 -18.71
N VAL A 306 -8.85 -13.09 -19.55
CA VAL A 306 -10.27 -13.00 -19.92
C VAL A 306 -10.46 -13.13 -21.43
N ASP A 307 -11.46 -13.94 -21.81
CA ASP A 307 -11.99 -14.01 -23.18
C ASP A 307 -13.20 -13.08 -23.34
N LEU A 308 -13.03 -11.99 -24.10
CA LEU A 308 -14.04 -10.97 -24.34
C LEU A 308 -14.97 -11.27 -25.53
N ALA A 309 -14.68 -12.31 -26.32
CA ALA A 309 -15.51 -12.68 -27.48
C ALA A 309 -16.87 -13.29 -27.11
#